data_AF-A0A3M2A137-F1
#
_entry.id   AF-A0A3M2A137-F1
#
_cell.length_a   1.000
_cell.length_b   1.000
_cell.length_c   1.000
_cell.angle_alpha   90.00
_cell.angle_beta   90.00
_cell.angle_gamma   90.00
#
_symmetry.space_group_name_H-M   'P 1'
#
loop_
_entity.id
_entity.type
_entity.pdbx_description
1 polymer ?
#
loop_
_entity_poly.entity_id
_entity_poly.type
_entity_poly.pdbx_seq_one_letter_code
_entity_poly.pdbx_strand_id
1 'polypeptide(L)' 'MKPSELRDKTQDELRDLERSLRERLLKERMGVAAQRPVKPSEIRSLRRDIARIQTILRARELGKESSP' A
#
# COMPACT_ATOMS: atom_id res chain seq x y z
N MET A 1 -1.49 6.21 5.24
CA MET A 1 -0.57 5.49 6.14
C MET A 1 0.66 6.35 6.44
N LYS A 2 1.20 6.37 7.68
CA LYS A 2 2.43 7.11 7.96
C LYS A 2 3.66 6.28 7.54
N PRO A 3 4.71 6.90 6.97
CA PRO A 3 5.91 6.18 6.56
C PRO A 3 6.63 5.47 7.73
N SER A 4 6.60 6.05 8.93
CA SER A 4 7.24 5.47 10.12
C SER A 4 6.65 4.10 10.47
N GLU A 5 5.32 3.99 10.53
CA GLU A 5 4.61 2.74 10.84
C GLU A 5 4.87 1.62 9.81
N LEU A 6 5.23 1.99 8.58
CA LEU A 6 5.60 1.04 7.53
C LEU A 6 7.05 0.57 7.68
N ARG A 7 7.94 1.41 8.20
CA ARG A 7 9.34 1.03 8.45
C ARG A 7 9.48 0.10 9.66
N ASP A 8 8.61 0.23 10.64
CA ASP A 8 8.59 -0.66 11.81
C ASP A 8 8.14 -2.09 11.48
N LYS A 9 7.53 -2.28 10.30
CA LYS A 9 7.09 -3.60 9.83
C LYS A 9 8.21 -4.39 9.19
N THR A 10 8.16 -5.70 9.37
CA THR A 10 9.02 -6.66 8.67
C THR A 10 8.73 -6.69 7.17
N GLN A 11 9.66 -7.24 6.39
CA GLN A 11 9.51 -7.33 4.94
C GLN A 11 8.29 -8.19 4.53
N ASP A 12 8.00 -9.24 5.30
CA ASP A 12 6.84 -10.11 5.05
C ASP A 12 5.52 -9.42 5.40
N GLU A 13 5.45 -8.72 6.54
CA GLU A 13 4.28 -7.93 6.91
C GLU A 13 3.97 -6.83 5.88
N LEU A 14 5.00 -6.21 5.32
CA LEU A 14 4.85 -5.24 4.24
C LEU A 14 4.27 -5.88 2.97
N ARG A 15 4.71 -7.09 2.61
CA ARG A 15 4.17 -7.84 1.46
C ARG A 15 2.72 -8.27 1.70
N ASP A 16 2.38 -8.68 2.92
CA ASP A 16 0.99 -9.01 3.30
C ASP A 16 0.09 -7.78 3.25
N LEU A 17 0.57 -6.65 3.77
CA LEU A 17 -0.14 -5.39 3.71
C LEU A 17 -0.33 -4.91 2.26
N GLU A 18 0.68 -5.06 1.41
CA GLU A 18 0.59 -4.76 -0.02
C GLU A 18 -0.52 -5.59 -0.70
N ARG A 19 -0.58 -6.90 -0.43
CA ARG A 19 -1.63 -7.80 -0.93
C ARG A 19 -3.02 -7.34 -0.49
N SER A 20 -3.20 -7.08 0.80
CA SER A 20 -4.48 -6.61 1.36
C SER A 20 -4.95 -5.29 0.72
N LEU A 21 -4.04 -4.34 0.53
CA LEU A 21 -4.35 -3.06 -0.11
C LEU A 21 -4.72 -3.22 -1.59
N ARG A 22 -4.07 -4.14 -2.32
CA ARG A 22 -4.44 -4.47 -3.70
C ARG A 22 -5.83 -5.08 -3.80
N GLU A 23 -6.18 -6.00 -2.91
CA GLU A 23 -7.52 -6.57 -2.86
C GLU A 23 -8.58 -5.51 -2.57
N ARG A 24 -8.30 -4.60 -1.63
CA ARG A 24 -9.18 -3.48 -1.32
C ARG A 24 -9.32 -2.52 -2.50
N LEU A 25 -8.23 -2.22 -3.20
CA LEU A 25 -8.27 -1.43 -4.43
C LEU A 25 -9.12 -2.08 -5.52
N LEU A 26 -9.03 -3.41 -5.67
CA LEU A 26 -9.86 -4.16 -6.59
C LEU A 26 -11.34 -4.08 -6.19
N LYS A 27 -11.66 -4.28 -4.91
CA LYS A 27 -13.02 -4.13 -4.39
C LYS A 27 -13.59 -2.73 -4.63
N GLU A 28 -12.82 -1.68 -4.37
CA GLU A 28 -13.25 -0.29 -4.64
C GLU A 28 -13.48 -0.02 -6.13
N ARG A 29 -12.68 -0.62 -7.01
CA ARG A 29 -12.86 -0.52 -8.48
C ARG A 29 -14.05 -1.34 -8.97
N MET A 30 -14.24 -2.53 -8.42
CA MET A 30 -15.37 -3.41 -8.72
C MET A 30 -16.69 -2.88 -8.13
N GLY A 31 -16.62 -1.99 -7.13
CA GLY A 31 -17.78 -1.29 -6.57
C GLY A 31 -18.61 -0.50 -7.59
N VAL A 32 -18.03 -0.17 -8.76
CA VAL A 32 -18.76 0.33 -9.93
C VAL A 32 -19.91 -0.60 -10.33
N ALA A 33 -19.73 -1.93 -10.24
CA ALA A 33 -20.73 -2.92 -10.59
C ALA A 33 -21.85 -3.07 -9.54
N ALA A 34 -21.64 -2.59 -8.31
CA ALA A 34 -22.55 -2.78 -7.17
C ALA A 34 -23.47 -1.57 -6.90
N GLN A 35 -23.61 -0.64 -7.85
CA GLN A 35 -24.45 0.57 -7.74
C GLN A 35 -24.07 1.50 -6.55
N ARG A 36 -22.87 1.35 -5.99
CA ARG A 36 -22.33 2.29 -5.00
C ARG A 36 -21.41 3.29 -5.69
N PRO A 37 -21.45 4.57 -5.31
CA PRO A 37 -20.51 5.54 -5.84
C PRO A 37 -19.10 5.15 -5.41
N VAL A 38 -18.25 4.90 -6.39
CA VAL A 38 -16.81 4.76 -6.18
C VAL A 38 -16.31 5.98 -5.44
N LYS A 39 -15.38 5.81 -4.51
CA LYS A 39 -14.70 6.92 -3.82
C LYS A 39 -13.33 7.16 -4.49
N PRO A 40 -13.17 8.13 -5.41
CA PRO A 40 -11.89 8.37 -6.09
C PRO A 40 -10.77 8.79 -5.13
N SER A 41 -11.12 9.45 -4.02
CA SER A 41 -10.20 9.78 -2.94
C SER A 41 -9.56 8.54 -2.32
N GLU A 42 -10.36 7.52 -2.01
CA GLU A 42 -9.92 6.26 -1.43
C GLU A 42 -9.02 5.50 -2.41
N ILE A 43 -9.41 5.41 -3.68
CA ILE A 43 -8.57 4.80 -4.73
C ILE A 43 -7.20 5.49 -4.81
N ARG A 44 -7.16 6.83 -4.78
CA ARG A 44 -5.90 7.58 -4.78
C ARG A 44 -5.07 7.32 -3.52
N SER A 45 -5.71 7.22 -2.35
CA SER A 45 -5.02 6.92 -1.09
C SER A 45 -4.42 5.52 -1.11
N LEU A 46 -5.20 4.50 -1.49
CA LEU A 46 -4.77 3.11 -1.60
C LEU A 46 -3.58 2.97 -2.56
N ARG A 47 -3.62 3.62 -3.73
CA ARG A 47 -2.49 3.64 -4.66
C ARG A 47 -1.22 4.24 -4.06
N ARG A 48 -1.33 5.34 -3.31
CA ARG A 48 -0.19 5.96 -2.64
C ARG A 48 0.38 5.08 -1.54
N ASP A 49 -0.48 4.43 -0.76
CA ASP A 49 -0.03 3.54 0.32
C ASP A 49 0.68 2.29 -0.24
N ILE A 50 0.18 1.70 -1.33
CA ILE A 50 0.89 0.63 -2.07
C ILE A 50 2.27 1.12 -2.56
N ALA A 51 2.32 2.29 -3.20
CA ALA A 51 3.58 2.84 -3.71
C ALA A 51 4.62 3.08 -2.59
N ARG A 52 4.18 3.54 -1.40
CA ARG A 52 5.06 3.71 -0.23
C ARG A 52 5.64 2.38 0.24
N ILE A 53 4.81 1.35 0.36
CA ILE A 53 5.25 0.00 0.75
C ILE A 53 6.29 -0.54 -0.24
N GLN A 54 6.00 -0.45 -1.55
CA GLN A 54 6.92 -0.87 -2.59
C GLN A 54 8.25 -0.10 -2.55
N THR A 55 8.19 1.20 -2.26
CA THR A 55 9.40 2.03 -2.12
C THR A 55 10.26 1.58 -0.96
N ILE A 56 9.66 1.26 0.20
CA ILE A 56 10.38 0.76 1.38
C ILE A 56 10.98 -0.62 1.11
N LEU A 57 10.19 -1.54 0.53
CA LEU A 57 10.68 -2.86 0.12
C LEU A 57 11.87 -2.76 -0.83
N ARG A 58 11.80 -1.84 -1.81
CA ARG A 58 12.90 -1.60 -2.75
C ARG A 58 14.11 -0.94 -2.11
N ALA A 59 13.90 -0.01 -1.17
CA ALA A 59 14.99 0.63 -0.43
C ALA A 59 15.77 -0.38 0.42
N ARG A 60 15.05 -1.33 1.05
CA ARG A 60 15.61 -2.48 1.77
C ARG A 60 16.45 -3.38 0.86
N GLU A 61 15.91 -3.76 -0.30
CA GLU A 61 16.62 -4.59 -1.29
C GLU A 61 17.93 -3.94 -1.76
N LEU A 62 17.93 -2.61 -1.92
CA LEU A 62 19.10 -1.86 -2.39
C LEU A 62 20.12 -1.56 -1.29
N GLY A 63 19.89 -2.02 -0.05
CA GLY A 63 20.75 -1.69 1.10
C GLY A 63 20.79 -0.20 1.44
N LYS A 64 19.86 0.60 0.88
CA LYS A 64 19.78 2.05 1.09
C LYS A 64 19.07 2.42 2.40
N GLU A 65 18.56 1.44 3.14
CA GLU A 65 18.28 1.60 4.58
C GLU A 65 19.60 1.50 5.37
N SER A 66 20.53 2.39 5.07
CA SER A 66 21.55 2.80 6.02
C SER A 66 20.89 3.84 6.92
N SER A 67 20.57 3.44 8.14
CA SER A 67 20.14 4.27 9.27
C SER A 67 20.84 5.65 9.35
N PRO A 68 20.19 6.67 9.93
CA PRO A 68 19.60 6.66 11.27
C PRO A 68 18.07 6.79 11.32
#